data_AF-A0AA39Y270-F1
#
_entry.id   AF-A0AA39Y270-F1
#
_cell.length_a   1.000
_cell.length_b   1.000
_cell.length_c   1.000
_cell.angle_alpha   90.00
_cell.angle_beta   90.00
_cell.angle_gamma   90.00
#
_symmetry.space_group_name_H-M   'P 1'
#
loop_
_entity.id
_entity.type
_entity.pdbx_description
1 polymer ?
#
loop_
_entity_poly.entity_id
_entity_poly.type
_entity_poly.pdbx_seq_one_letter_code
_entity_poly.pdbx_strand_id
1 'polypeptide(L)'
;MRFLTAFLLPACLAAQALAQGKSNKNKDPVEEFTFTVEATFKGKKIAQKEIKLAKIALGKDANPGKKLGLEKKKEKNEKKKKNQDLESELATRGPAAKNPTTGSANWCGSVKHGTAANQVKLIHAYFQHPTCTKRTGQIYPQASAQWAGIDGDTWGGALLQSGTVCKFDNASATVRNEAWWQWLPNGAYTIGSLPVAPGDWFEVTINTTSNRAGKVTLSNISKGYTYAITISGGAALGRLDAEWVVERPLYGSSLSGFPKFTDVWFQEAYATQVSGTSKLGILGAAQLQIPNLCASAEYDNANAVSWSL
;
A
#
# COMPACT_ATOMS: atom_id res chain seq x y z
N MET A 1 -58.41 -50.96 -0.66
CA MET A 1 -56.97 -51.10 -0.98
C MET A 1 -56.27 -49.79 -0.68
N ARG A 2 -55.52 -49.72 0.43
CA ARG A 2 -54.66 -48.61 0.83
C ARG A 2 -53.40 -49.20 1.48
N PHE A 3 -52.26 -48.66 1.09
CA PHE A 3 -50.90 -48.94 1.59
C PHE A 3 -50.71 -48.49 3.06
N LEU A 4 -49.88 -49.20 3.83
CA LEU A 4 -48.72 -48.66 4.57
C LEU A 4 -47.97 -49.77 5.35
N THR A 5 -46.79 -49.40 5.88
CA THR A 5 -45.83 -50.10 6.79
C THR A 5 -44.83 -51.07 6.09
N ALA A 6 -43.51 -50.86 6.00
CA ALA A 6 -42.43 -50.18 6.75
C ALA A 6 -41.59 -51.11 7.67
N PHE A 7 -40.26 -50.97 7.52
CA PHE A 7 -39.13 -51.31 8.41
C PHE A 7 -38.68 -52.77 8.62
N LEU A 8 -37.43 -53.10 8.21
CA LEU A 8 -36.20 -53.19 9.05
C LEU A 8 -35.13 -54.11 8.39
N LEU A 9 -33.88 -53.65 8.33
CA LEU A 9 -32.67 -54.43 7.98
C LEU A 9 -32.19 -55.32 9.16
N PRO A 10 -31.33 -56.33 8.89
CA PRO A 10 -29.97 -56.21 9.45
C PRO A 10 -28.80 -56.77 8.60
N ALA A 11 -27.69 -56.00 8.62
CA ALA A 11 -26.26 -56.31 8.82
C ALA A 11 -25.49 -57.56 8.28
N CYS A 12 -24.20 -57.28 7.98
CA CYS A 12 -22.99 -58.15 7.97
C CYS A 12 -22.79 -59.08 6.75
N LEU A 13 -21.61 -59.35 6.17
CA LEU A 13 -20.17 -59.16 6.46
C LEU A 13 -19.46 -59.41 5.09
N ALA A 14 -18.43 -58.71 4.63
CA ALA A 14 -17.02 -58.96 4.95
C ALA A 14 -16.10 -58.01 4.16
N ALA A 15 -14.96 -57.73 4.78
CA ALA A 15 -13.95 -56.74 4.42
C ALA A 15 -12.84 -57.27 3.49
N GLN A 16 -12.16 -56.34 2.81
CA GLN A 16 -10.69 -56.24 2.63
C GLN A 16 -10.41 -55.13 1.59
N ALA A 17 -9.40 -54.26 1.67
CA ALA A 17 -8.45 -53.84 2.69
C ALA A 17 -7.69 -52.62 2.12
N LEU A 18 -7.32 -51.67 2.99
CA LEU A 18 -6.08 -50.85 3.00
C LEU A 18 -5.80 -49.93 1.78
N ALA A 19 -5.34 -48.68 1.90
CA ALA A 19 -4.90 -47.85 3.02
C ALA A 19 -4.81 -46.41 2.49
N GLN A 20 -5.05 -45.40 3.33
CA GLN A 20 -4.27 -44.14 3.32
C GLN A 20 -4.67 -43.20 4.47
N GLY A 21 -3.65 -42.88 5.28
CA GLY A 21 -3.46 -41.56 5.87
C GLY A 21 -4.51 -41.02 6.85
N LYS A 22 -4.26 -41.21 8.14
CA LYS A 22 -4.77 -40.28 9.17
C LYS A 22 -4.20 -38.89 8.88
N SER A 23 -5.01 -37.98 8.35
CA SER A 23 -4.76 -36.54 8.40
C SER A 23 -5.64 -35.92 9.48
N ASN A 24 -5.00 -35.31 10.47
CA ASN A 24 -5.61 -34.59 11.58
C ASN A 24 -6.68 -33.60 11.09
N LYS A 25 -7.89 -33.73 11.64
CA LYS A 25 -8.93 -32.70 11.63
C LYS A 25 -8.58 -31.63 12.66
N ASN A 26 -8.10 -30.48 12.19
CA ASN A 26 -8.29 -29.13 12.74
C ASN A 26 -7.35 -28.17 12.01
N LYS A 27 -7.68 -27.87 10.75
CA LYS A 27 -7.32 -26.57 10.17
C LYS A 27 -8.63 -25.81 10.10
N ASP A 28 -8.72 -24.69 10.80
CA ASP A 28 -9.79 -23.73 10.59
C ASP A 28 -9.93 -23.49 9.08
N PRO A 29 -11.15 -23.40 8.53
CA PRO A 29 -11.34 -23.15 7.12
C PRO A 29 -10.57 -21.86 6.77
N VAL A 30 -9.59 -21.97 5.86
CA VAL A 30 -8.89 -20.81 5.32
C VAL A 30 -9.95 -19.97 4.62
N GLU A 31 -10.31 -18.84 5.20
CA GLU A 31 -11.29 -17.91 4.63
C GLU A 31 -10.83 -17.51 3.23
N GLU A 32 -11.68 -17.75 2.23
CA GLU A 32 -11.38 -17.45 0.83
C GLU A 32 -11.20 -15.94 0.64
N PHE A 33 -10.14 -15.55 -0.08
CA PHE A 33 -9.91 -14.16 -0.42
C PHE A 33 -11.00 -13.67 -1.37
N THR A 34 -11.84 -12.75 -0.89
CA THR A 34 -12.95 -12.18 -1.65
C THR A 34 -12.94 -10.67 -1.56
N PHE A 35 -13.46 -10.02 -2.60
CA PHE A 35 -13.68 -8.59 -2.57
C PHE A 35 -14.88 -8.19 -3.42
N THR A 36 -15.51 -7.08 -3.05
CA THR A 36 -16.53 -6.39 -3.84
C THR A 36 -16.06 -4.96 -4.11
N VAL A 37 -16.52 -4.38 -5.22
CA VAL A 37 -16.18 -3.00 -5.59
C VAL A 37 -17.45 -2.23 -5.86
N GLU A 38 -17.59 -1.08 -5.23
CA GLU A 38 -18.60 -0.08 -5.59
C GLU A 38 -17.89 1.18 -6.08
N ALA A 39 -18.51 1.90 -7.00
CA ALA A 39 -17.94 3.13 -7.52
C ALA A 39 -19.01 4.19 -7.75
N THR A 40 -18.60 5.46 -7.65
CA THR A 40 -19.43 6.61 -7.98
C THR A 40 -18.68 7.59 -8.88
N PHE A 41 -19.45 8.32 -9.70
CA PHE A 41 -19.00 9.49 -10.45
C PHE A 41 -19.90 10.67 -10.09
N LYS A 42 -19.31 11.71 -9.52
CA LYS A 42 -20.02 12.90 -8.99
C LYS A 42 -21.19 12.51 -8.09
N GLY A 43 -20.96 11.55 -7.20
CA GLY A 43 -21.94 11.01 -6.25
C GLY A 43 -22.96 10.03 -6.84
N LYS A 44 -22.99 9.81 -8.15
CA LYS A 44 -23.90 8.83 -8.79
C LYS A 44 -23.23 7.47 -8.91
N LYS A 45 -23.93 6.40 -8.54
CA LYS A 45 -23.41 5.02 -8.65
C LYS A 45 -23.06 4.66 -10.09
N ILE A 46 -21.87 4.09 -10.28
CA ILE A 46 -21.43 3.47 -11.54
C ILE A 46 -21.93 2.03 -11.56
N ALA A 47 -22.49 1.60 -12.69
CA ALA A 47 -22.99 0.23 -12.83
C ALA A 47 -21.83 -0.78 -12.75
N GLN A 48 -22.04 -1.95 -12.15
CA GLN A 48 -20.99 -2.98 -11.99
C GLN A 48 -20.31 -3.36 -13.32
N LYS A 49 -21.07 -3.43 -14.41
CA LYS A 49 -20.55 -3.72 -15.75
C LYS A 49 -19.57 -2.68 -16.32
N GLU A 50 -19.56 -1.46 -15.76
CA GLU A 50 -18.69 -0.35 -16.16
C GLU A 50 -17.41 -0.27 -15.33
N ILE A 51 -17.37 -0.96 -14.18
CA ILE A 51 -16.20 -1.06 -13.32
C ILE A 51 -15.20 -2.04 -13.98
N LYS A 52 -14.04 -1.52 -14.37
CA LYS A 52 -13.00 -2.31 -15.05
C LYS A 52 -11.85 -2.58 -14.07
N LEU A 53 -11.69 -3.83 -13.67
CA LEU A 53 -10.56 -4.29 -12.87
C LEU A 53 -9.69 -5.23 -13.69
N ALA A 54 -8.37 -5.02 -13.65
CA ALA A 54 -7.40 -5.89 -14.32
C ALA A 54 -6.28 -6.25 -13.34
N LYS A 55 -5.86 -7.52 -13.29
CA LYS A 55 -4.68 -7.90 -12.51
C LYS A 55 -3.43 -7.33 -13.18
N ILE A 56 -2.60 -6.59 -12.46
CA ILE A 56 -1.25 -6.18 -12.93
C ILE A 56 -0.19 -7.08 -12.32
N ALA A 57 0.89 -7.29 -13.07
CA ALA A 57 2.14 -7.81 -12.54
C ALA A 57 2.93 -6.74 -11.75
N LEU A 58 2.33 -6.13 -10.73
CA LEU A 58 3.09 -5.48 -9.66
C LEU A 58 3.43 -6.62 -8.71
N GLY A 59 4.73 -6.78 -8.41
CA GLY A 59 5.36 -8.00 -7.90
C GLY A 59 4.44 -8.92 -7.11
N LYS A 60 4.20 -10.13 -7.65
CA LYS A 60 3.50 -11.22 -6.94
C LYS A 60 4.39 -11.87 -5.87
N ASP A 61 5.70 -11.64 -5.96
CA ASP A 61 6.72 -12.40 -5.24
C ASP A 61 7.54 -11.54 -4.28
N ALA A 62 7.08 -10.32 -3.99
CA ALA A 62 7.67 -9.55 -2.91
C ALA A 62 7.28 -10.23 -1.61
N ASN A 63 8.26 -10.86 -0.95
CA ASN A 63 8.15 -11.11 0.49
C ASN A 63 7.72 -9.77 1.12
N PRO A 64 6.50 -9.65 1.69
CA PRO A 64 5.82 -8.35 1.85
C PRO A 64 6.62 -7.31 2.63
N GLY A 65 7.62 -7.73 3.40
CA GLY A 65 8.53 -6.86 4.13
C GLY A 65 10.02 -7.10 3.95
N LYS A 66 10.48 -7.49 2.75
CA LYS A 66 11.91 -7.30 2.45
C LYS A 66 12.10 -5.99 1.70
N LYS A 67 12.27 -4.92 2.48
CA LYS A 67 13.19 -3.83 2.11
C LYS A 67 14.43 -4.45 1.48
N LEU A 68 14.56 -4.34 0.16
CA LEU A 68 15.70 -4.91 -0.54
C LEU A 68 16.94 -4.06 -0.18
N GLY A 69 17.98 -4.67 0.37
CA GLY A 69 19.25 -4.01 0.69
C GLY A 69 19.24 -3.10 1.94
N LEU A 70 19.78 -3.63 3.04
CA LEU A 70 20.24 -2.83 4.18
C LEU A 70 21.74 -2.56 3.99
N GLU A 71 22.12 -1.34 3.60
CA GLU A 71 23.47 -0.85 3.90
C GLU A 71 23.39 0.15 5.05
N LYS A 72 23.76 -0.30 6.26
CA LYS A 72 24.04 0.62 7.38
C LYS A 72 25.38 1.31 7.09
N LYS A 73 25.38 2.41 6.34
CA LYS A 73 26.54 3.31 6.32
C LYS A 73 26.48 4.20 7.56
N LYS A 74 27.45 4.01 8.46
CA LYS A 74 27.79 4.98 9.52
C LYS A 74 28.24 6.27 8.81
N GLU A 75 27.47 7.35 8.93
CA GLU A 75 27.90 8.67 8.45
C GLU A 75 29.16 9.11 9.21
N LYS A 76 30.24 9.36 8.46
CA LYS A 76 31.38 10.16 8.92
C LYS A 76 31.09 11.62 8.58
N ASN A 77 31.07 12.46 9.60
CA ASN A 77 30.98 13.91 9.51
C ASN A 77 32.18 14.51 8.78
N GLU A 78 31.96 15.15 7.62
CA GLU A 78 32.86 16.19 7.11
C GLU A 78 32.07 17.40 6.57
N LYS A 79 32.41 18.58 7.10
CA LYS A 79 31.78 19.90 6.88
C LYS A 79 32.38 20.58 5.63
N LYS A 80 31.58 21.31 4.84
CA LYS A 80 31.58 22.81 4.78
C LYS A 80 30.72 23.44 3.66
N LYS A 81 29.95 24.45 4.10
CA LYS A 81 29.66 25.78 3.49
C LYS A 81 28.99 25.86 2.11
N LYS A 82 27.71 26.25 2.08
CA LYS A 82 27.23 27.61 1.70
C LYS A 82 25.69 27.62 1.55
N ASN A 83 25.00 28.37 2.40
CA ASN A 83 23.99 29.37 2.00
C ASN A 83 23.41 29.96 3.29
N GLN A 84 23.81 31.20 3.57
CA GLN A 84 23.63 31.84 4.87
C GLN A 84 22.39 32.73 4.94
N ASP A 85 21.46 32.59 4.00
CA ASP A 85 20.33 33.52 3.85
C ASP A 85 18.95 32.85 4.02
N LEU A 86 18.90 31.60 4.52
CA LEU A 86 17.66 30.91 4.93
C LEU A 86 17.51 30.72 6.45
N GLU A 87 18.52 31.06 7.25
CA GLU A 87 18.52 30.74 8.70
C GLU A 87 17.88 31.80 9.60
N SER A 88 17.48 32.97 9.09
CA SER A 88 16.89 34.01 9.93
C SER A 88 15.40 33.81 10.27
N GLU A 89 14.68 32.91 9.57
CA GLU A 89 13.30 32.54 9.91
C GLU A 89 13.18 31.21 10.70
N LEU A 90 14.25 30.41 10.80
CA LEU A 90 14.28 29.17 11.59
C LEU A 90 14.67 29.37 13.07
N ALA A 91 15.12 30.56 13.47
CA ALA A 91 15.73 30.80 14.78
C ALA A 91 14.75 31.00 15.96
N THR A 92 13.42 31.00 15.74
CA THR A 92 12.41 31.15 16.81
C THR A 92 11.70 29.86 17.22
N ARG A 93 12.12 28.70 16.70
CA ARG A 93 11.63 27.38 17.14
C ARG A 93 12.83 26.55 17.61
N GLY A 94 12.82 26.12 18.87
CA GLY A 94 13.84 25.20 19.41
C GLY A 94 14.02 23.97 18.50
N PRO A 95 15.19 23.30 18.52
CA PRO A 95 15.52 22.28 17.52
C PRO A 95 14.53 21.13 17.58
N ALA A 96 13.60 21.07 16.62
CA ALA A 96 12.77 19.90 16.40
C ALA A 96 13.72 18.72 16.13
N ALA A 97 13.58 17.63 16.88
CA ALA A 97 14.34 16.41 16.61
C ALA A 97 14.04 15.98 15.17
N LYS A 98 15.08 15.95 14.32
CA LYS A 98 14.93 15.50 12.93
C LYS A 98 14.47 14.04 12.94
N ASN A 99 13.45 13.71 12.14
CA ASN A 99 13.00 12.33 11.99
C ASN A 99 14.15 11.41 11.58
N PRO A 100 14.16 10.14 12.03
CA PRO A 100 15.18 9.20 11.64
C PRO A 100 15.07 8.89 10.14
N THR A 101 16.14 9.12 9.40
CA THR A 101 16.23 8.77 7.97
C THR A 101 16.84 7.39 7.78
N THR A 102 16.33 6.60 6.84
CA THR A 102 16.81 5.25 6.56
C THR A 102 16.79 4.95 5.06
N GLY A 103 17.90 4.49 4.49
CA GLY A 103 17.94 4.10 3.07
C GLY A 103 17.18 2.80 2.79
N SER A 104 16.49 2.70 1.65
CA SER A 104 15.71 1.58 1.12
C SER A 104 16.01 1.43 -0.38
N ALA A 105 15.93 0.23 -0.96
CA ALA A 105 16.11 0.09 -2.41
C ALA A 105 14.87 0.44 -3.23
N ASN A 106 13.69 0.45 -2.61
CA ASN A 106 12.42 0.61 -3.34
C ASN A 106 11.43 1.60 -2.73
N TRP A 107 11.51 1.95 -1.45
CA TRP A 107 10.54 2.86 -0.81
C TRP A 107 11.15 4.19 -0.44
N CYS A 108 10.40 5.27 -0.72
CA CYS A 108 10.73 6.62 -0.35
C CYS A 108 9.51 7.31 0.26
N GLY A 109 9.53 7.66 1.53
CA GLY A 109 8.33 8.19 2.21
C GLY A 109 8.40 8.13 3.72
N SER A 110 7.24 8.19 4.36
CA SER A 110 7.10 8.15 5.82
C SER A 110 6.49 6.82 6.27
N VAL A 111 7.06 6.18 7.29
CA VAL A 111 6.48 5.02 7.98
C VAL A 111 6.27 5.35 9.46
N LYS A 112 5.02 5.30 9.91
CA LYS A 112 4.63 5.50 11.29
C LYS A 112 4.32 4.16 11.94
N HIS A 113 5.10 3.79 12.94
CA HIS A 113 4.89 2.56 13.70
C HIS A 113 3.85 2.76 14.80
N GLY A 114 2.86 1.87 14.81
CA GLY A 114 1.97 1.63 15.94
C GLY A 114 2.57 0.62 16.91
N THR A 115 1.72 -0.01 17.72
CA THR A 115 2.13 -1.08 18.64
C THR A 115 1.14 -2.23 18.60
N ALA A 116 1.58 -3.43 18.99
CA ALA A 116 0.67 -4.58 19.10
C ALA A 116 -0.45 -4.35 20.14
N ALA A 117 -0.21 -3.49 21.14
CA ALA A 117 -1.21 -3.13 22.14
C ALA A 117 -2.27 -2.16 21.61
N ASN A 118 -1.93 -1.32 20.62
CA ASN A 118 -2.88 -0.41 19.98
C ASN A 118 -2.61 -0.36 18.46
N GLN A 119 -3.21 -1.31 17.76
CA GLN A 119 -3.02 -1.54 16.33
C GLN A 119 -3.56 -0.39 15.48
N VAL A 120 -2.93 -0.16 14.33
CA VAL A 120 -3.42 0.75 13.28
C VAL A 120 -4.76 0.25 12.75
N LYS A 121 -5.77 1.09 12.77
CA LYS A 121 -7.11 0.78 12.26
C LYS A 121 -7.33 1.37 10.88
N LEU A 122 -6.97 2.63 10.71
CA LEU A 122 -7.21 3.40 9.49
C LEU A 122 -5.96 4.19 9.12
N ILE A 123 -5.73 4.37 7.82
CA ILE A 123 -4.78 5.33 7.25
C ILE A 123 -5.48 6.19 6.21
N HIS A 124 -5.07 7.45 6.12
CA HIS A 124 -5.60 8.46 5.22
C HIS A 124 -4.47 9.31 4.62
N ALA A 125 -4.62 9.73 3.36
CA ALA A 125 -3.87 10.84 2.77
C ALA A 125 -4.53 11.38 1.50
N TYR A 126 -4.27 12.66 1.22
CA TYR A 126 -4.37 13.28 -0.09
C TYR A 126 -3.00 13.35 -0.75
N PHE A 127 -2.93 13.19 -2.08
CA PHE A 127 -1.72 13.51 -2.83
C PHE A 127 -2.05 13.87 -4.29
N GLN A 128 -1.18 14.63 -4.94
CA GLN A 128 -1.27 14.85 -6.37
C GLN A 128 -0.55 13.73 -7.13
N HIS A 129 -1.18 13.22 -8.18
CA HIS A 129 -0.47 12.33 -9.11
C HIS A 129 0.65 13.11 -9.81
N PRO A 130 1.92 12.68 -9.72
CA PRO A 130 3.03 13.46 -10.21
C PRO A 130 3.11 13.49 -11.74
N THR A 131 3.83 14.46 -12.28
CA THR A 131 4.30 14.37 -13.66
C THR A 131 5.56 13.52 -13.70
N CYS A 132 5.50 12.38 -14.38
CA CYS A 132 6.66 11.52 -14.56
C CYS A 132 7.33 11.72 -15.92
N THR A 133 8.65 11.71 -15.93
CA THR A 133 9.47 11.74 -17.15
C THR A 133 10.52 10.63 -17.11
N LYS A 134 10.86 10.11 -18.29
CA LYS A 134 11.88 9.07 -18.44
C LYS A 134 13.22 9.54 -17.85
N ARG A 135 13.86 8.68 -17.05
CA ARG A 135 15.24 8.84 -16.60
C ARG A 135 16.18 8.07 -17.53
N THR A 136 17.10 8.76 -18.19
CA THR A 136 18.12 8.13 -19.04
C THR A 136 19.02 7.20 -18.21
N GLY A 137 19.42 6.05 -18.77
CA GLY A 137 20.31 5.09 -18.11
C GLY A 137 19.63 4.16 -17.10
N GLN A 138 18.31 4.21 -16.96
CA GLN A 138 17.54 3.28 -16.13
C GLN A 138 16.92 2.15 -16.98
N ILE A 139 16.78 0.96 -16.37
CA ILE A 139 16.14 -0.21 -16.98
C ILE A 139 14.62 0.00 -17.18
N TYR A 140 14.01 -0.86 -18.00
CA TYR A 140 12.57 -0.87 -18.26
C TYR A 140 11.88 -2.11 -17.64
N PRO A 141 10.63 -1.99 -17.20
CA PRO A 141 9.82 -0.76 -17.16
C PRO A 141 10.39 0.25 -16.16
N GLN A 142 10.19 1.55 -16.40
CA GLN A 142 10.40 2.57 -15.37
C GLN A 142 9.06 2.87 -14.71
N ALA A 143 8.99 2.80 -13.39
CA ALA A 143 7.74 3.08 -12.68
C ALA A 143 7.98 3.84 -11.38
N SER A 144 7.05 4.71 -11.04
CA SER A 144 6.96 5.34 -9.72
C SER A 144 5.51 5.24 -9.24
N ALA A 145 5.28 4.54 -8.13
CA ALA A 145 3.96 4.36 -7.54
C ALA A 145 3.81 5.24 -6.29
N GLN A 146 2.69 5.94 -6.14
CA GLN A 146 2.40 6.78 -4.99
C GLN A 146 1.19 6.19 -4.27
N TRP A 147 1.35 5.83 -3.00
CA TRP A 147 0.33 5.07 -2.28
C TRP A 147 0.39 5.30 -0.77
N ALA A 148 -0.72 4.96 -0.12
CA ALA A 148 -0.81 4.82 1.33
C ALA A 148 -1.17 3.37 1.69
N GLY A 149 -0.63 2.86 2.80
CA GLY A 149 -0.73 1.45 3.16
C GLY A 149 -0.67 1.16 4.66
N ILE A 150 -1.07 -0.06 5.01
CA ILE A 150 -0.94 -0.64 6.35
C ILE A 150 -0.09 -1.90 6.27
N ASP A 151 0.90 -1.99 7.17
CA ASP A 151 1.94 -3.04 7.31
C ASP A 151 3.04 -3.01 6.24
N GLY A 152 3.70 -4.13 5.93
CA GLY A 152 4.78 -4.18 4.95
C GLY A 152 6.17 -3.78 5.45
N ASP A 153 6.32 -2.90 6.46
CA ASP A 153 7.65 -2.55 6.98
C ASP A 153 8.13 -3.48 8.12
N THR A 154 7.62 -3.28 9.34
CA THR A 154 7.95 -4.16 10.48
C THR A 154 7.14 -5.44 10.46
N TRP A 155 5.93 -5.40 9.89
CA TRP A 155 5.10 -6.58 9.63
C TRP A 155 5.22 -7.08 8.18
N GLY A 156 6.12 -8.03 7.94
CA GLY A 156 6.33 -8.62 6.62
C GLY A 156 5.32 -9.68 6.18
N GLY A 157 4.24 -9.93 6.95
CA GLY A 157 3.27 -11.00 6.66
C GLY A 157 2.20 -10.63 5.64
N ALA A 158 1.87 -9.34 5.51
CA ALA A 158 0.87 -8.79 4.60
C ALA A 158 1.09 -7.28 4.45
N LEU A 159 0.52 -6.70 3.39
CA LEU A 159 0.47 -5.25 3.15
C LEU A 159 -0.81 -4.94 2.38
N LEU A 160 -1.66 -4.08 2.94
CA LEU A 160 -2.85 -3.55 2.26
C LEU A 160 -2.60 -2.11 1.84
N GLN A 161 -2.64 -1.84 0.53
CA GLN A 161 -2.22 -0.57 -0.04
C GLN A 161 -3.03 -0.18 -1.27
N SER A 162 -3.10 1.13 -1.56
CA SER A 162 -3.73 1.66 -2.76
C SER A 162 -3.18 3.03 -3.13
N GLY A 163 -3.23 3.33 -4.42
CA GLY A 163 -2.77 4.60 -4.93
C GLY A 163 -2.72 4.65 -6.45
N THR A 164 -1.74 5.37 -6.97
CA THR A 164 -1.52 5.55 -8.41
C THR A 164 -0.11 5.13 -8.81
N VAL A 165 0.12 4.94 -10.10
CA VAL A 165 1.44 4.65 -10.65
C VAL A 165 1.58 5.32 -12.01
N CYS A 166 2.76 5.89 -12.26
CA CYS A 166 3.19 6.28 -13.59
C CYS A 166 4.20 5.24 -14.12
N LYS A 167 4.07 4.82 -15.38
CA LYS A 167 4.87 3.74 -15.96
C LYS A 167 5.30 4.03 -17.39
N PHE A 168 6.55 3.70 -17.70
CA PHE A 168 7.12 3.64 -19.05
C PHE A 168 7.52 2.19 -19.35
N ASP A 169 6.95 1.58 -20.38
CA ASP A 169 7.22 0.17 -20.72
C ASP A 169 8.53 -0.03 -21.50
N ASN A 170 8.96 0.97 -22.28
CA ASN A 170 10.18 0.91 -23.07
C ASN A 170 10.75 2.30 -23.35
N ALA A 171 11.86 2.35 -24.10
CA ALA A 171 12.62 3.56 -24.34
C ALA A 171 11.89 4.68 -25.11
N SER A 172 10.89 4.34 -25.92
CA SER A 172 10.11 5.26 -26.75
C SER A 172 8.68 5.48 -26.27
N ALA A 173 8.24 4.76 -25.24
CA ALA A 173 6.85 4.70 -24.83
C ALA A 173 6.37 5.97 -24.11
N THR A 174 5.12 6.34 -24.40
CA THR A 174 4.32 7.30 -23.64
C THR A 174 4.11 6.83 -22.20
N VAL A 175 4.07 7.78 -21.26
CA VAL A 175 3.72 7.49 -19.86
C VAL A 175 2.30 6.92 -19.77
N ARG A 176 2.12 5.85 -19.01
CA ARG A 176 0.82 5.35 -18.57
C ARG A 176 0.61 5.72 -17.12
N ASN A 177 -0.54 6.30 -16.81
CA ASN A 177 -0.93 6.66 -15.46
C ASN A 177 -2.14 5.82 -15.07
N GLU A 178 -2.02 5.08 -13.98
CA GLU A 178 -2.97 4.05 -13.59
C GLU A 178 -3.27 4.14 -12.09
N ALA A 179 -4.50 3.83 -11.71
CA ALA A 179 -4.91 3.69 -10.32
C ALA A 179 -5.00 2.21 -9.95
N TRP A 180 -4.68 1.85 -8.70
CA TRP A 180 -4.59 0.46 -8.28
C TRP A 180 -4.83 0.25 -6.79
N TRP A 181 -5.12 -1.00 -6.41
CA TRP A 181 -5.14 -1.47 -5.03
C TRP A 181 -4.50 -2.86 -4.93
N GLN A 182 -4.00 -3.23 -3.75
CA GLN A 182 -3.35 -4.51 -3.52
C GLN A 182 -3.48 -4.96 -2.05
N TRP A 183 -3.62 -6.26 -1.86
CA TRP A 183 -3.45 -6.93 -0.56
C TRP A 183 -2.37 -8.01 -0.70
N LEU A 184 -1.11 -7.70 -0.40
CA LEU A 184 -0.03 -8.68 -0.50
C LEU A 184 -0.25 -9.87 0.46
N PRO A 185 0.08 -11.10 0.04
CA PRO A 185 0.84 -11.46 -1.17
C PRO A 185 -0.01 -11.61 -2.45
N ASN A 186 -1.31 -11.27 -2.42
CA ASN A 186 -2.10 -11.27 -3.65
C ASN A 186 -1.61 -10.18 -4.62
N GLY A 187 -1.77 -10.44 -5.92
CA GLY A 187 -1.40 -9.47 -6.95
C GLY A 187 -2.24 -8.19 -6.89
N ALA A 188 -1.68 -7.09 -7.40
CA ALA A 188 -2.39 -5.83 -7.52
C ALA A 188 -3.47 -5.85 -8.61
N TYR A 189 -4.49 -5.02 -8.44
CA TYR A 189 -5.56 -4.81 -9.40
C TYR A 189 -5.56 -3.35 -9.86
N THR A 190 -5.44 -3.10 -11.17
CA THR A 190 -5.76 -1.80 -11.77
C THR A 190 -7.23 -1.52 -11.66
N ILE A 191 -7.58 -0.25 -11.46
CA ILE A 191 -8.92 0.28 -11.64
C ILE A 191 -8.95 1.02 -12.99
N GLY A 192 -9.11 0.27 -14.08
CA GLY A 192 -9.02 0.78 -15.44
C GLY A 192 -10.14 1.75 -15.83
N SER A 193 -11.21 1.82 -15.03
CA SER A 193 -12.30 2.78 -15.18
C SER A 193 -12.13 4.04 -14.30
N LEU A 194 -11.01 4.17 -13.58
CA LEU A 194 -10.64 5.38 -12.83
C LEU A 194 -9.58 6.17 -13.63
N PRO A 195 -9.94 7.32 -14.23
CA PRO A 195 -8.97 8.11 -14.98
C PRO A 195 -7.91 8.71 -14.06
N VAL A 196 -6.66 8.75 -14.54
CA VAL A 196 -5.52 9.34 -13.83
C VAL A 196 -4.77 10.27 -14.78
N ALA A 197 -4.57 11.52 -14.39
CA ALA A 197 -3.73 12.48 -15.11
C ALA A 197 -2.77 13.19 -14.15
N PRO A 198 -1.61 13.67 -14.64
CA PRO A 198 -0.71 14.48 -13.83
C PRO A 198 -1.42 15.70 -13.25
N GLY A 199 -1.18 15.99 -11.96
CA GLY A 199 -1.82 17.07 -11.22
C GLY A 199 -3.23 16.76 -10.70
N ASP A 200 -3.84 15.62 -11.05
CA ASP A 200 -5.08 15.18 -10.42
C ASP A 200 -4.82 14.92 -8.92
N TRP A 201 -5.71 15.43 -8.06
CA TRP A 201 -5.71 15.13 -6.64
C TRP A 201 -6.40 13.80 -6.39
N PHE A 202 -5.73 12.97 -5.59
CA PHE A 202 -6.23 11.70 -5.10
C PHE A 202 -6.39 11.71 -3.59
N GLU A 203 -7.40 10.98 -3.12
CA GLU A 203 -7.60 10.65 -1.71
C GLU A 203 -7.56 9.14 -1.56
N VAL A 204 -6.77 8.66 -0.59
CA VAL A 204 -6.73 7.25 -0.19
C VAL A 204 -7.14 7.15 1.26
N THR A 205 -8.13 6.30 1.54
CA THR A 205 -8.46 5.85 2.88
C THR A 205 -8.48 4.33 2.91
N ILE A 206 -7.77 3.73 3.86
CA ILE A 206 -7.84 2.30 4.11
C ILE A 206 -8.29 2.10 5.55
N ASN A 207 -9.36 1.35 5.76
CA ASN A 207 -9.94 1.07 7.08
C ASN A 207 -10.03 -0.45 7.29
N THR A 208 -9.28 -0.98 8.24
CA THR A 208 -9.31 -2.41 8.60
C THR A 208 -10.46 -2.68 9.56
N THR A 209 -11.27 -3.69 9.23
CA THR A 209 -12.36 -4.17 10.11
C THR A 209 -11.89 -5.35 10.95
N SER A 210 -10.89 -6.09 10.48
CA SER A 210 -10.14 -7.10 11.23
C SER A 210 -8.70 -7.17 10.73
N ASN A 211 -7.90 -8.13 11.19
CA ASN A 211 -6.60 -8.41 10.60
C ASN A 211 -6.67 -9.04 9.19
N ARG A 212 -7.84 -9.52 8.76
CA ARG A 212 -8.03 -10.21 7.46
C ARG A 212 -9.10 -9.57 6.59
N ALA A 213 -9.69 -8.46 7.02
CA ALA A 213 -10.73 -7.74 6.31
C ALA A 213 -10.54 -6.23 6.42
N GLY A 214 -10.94 -5.52 5.37
CA GLY A 214 -10.80 -4.08 5.31
C GLY A 214 -11.50 -3.46 4.12
N LYS A 215 -11.59 -2.14 4.12
CA LYS A 215 -12.15 -1.34 3.06
C LYS A 215 -11.11 -0.34 2.56
N VAL A 216 -10.82 -0.39 1.27
CA VAL A 216 -10.00 0.60 0.56
C VAL A 216 -10.94 1.56 -0.14
N THR A 217 -10.72 2.86 0.00
CA THR A 217 -11.40 3.90 -0.76
C THR A 217 -10.36 4.75 -1.47
N LEU A 218 -10.43 4.79 -2.79
CA LEU A 218 -9.56 5.59 -3.66
C LEU A 218 -10.44 6.53 -4.48
N SER A 219 -10.21 7.83 -4.34
CA SER A 219 -10.94 8.87 -5.06
C SER A 219 -10.00 9.67 -5.94
N ASN A 220 -10.38 9.91 -7.19
CA ASN A 220 -9.83 11.03 -7.97
C ASN A 220 -10.76 12.21 -7.73
N ILE A 221 -10.42 13.04 -6.74
CA ILE A 221 -11.29 14.15 -6.31
C ILE A 221 -11.32 15.28 -7.36
N SER A 222 -10.25 15.46 -8.15
CA SER A 222 -10.24 16.39 -9.29
C SER A 222 -11.28 16.04 -10.35
N LYS A 223 -11.61 14.75 -10.50
CA LYS A 223 -12.57 14.26 -11.51
C LYS A 223 -13.89 13.77 -10.94
N GLY A 224 -14.03 13.75 -9.61
CA GLY A 224 -15.23 13.33 -8.90
C GLY A 224 -15.50 11.82 -8.96
N TYR A 225 -14.47 10.99 -9.16
CA TYR A 225 -14.62 9.54 -9.10
C TYR A 225 -14.22 9.00 -7.73
N THR A 226 -14.96 8.02 -7.23
CA THR A 226 -14.66 7.32 -5.98
C THR A 226 -14.88 5.83 -6.16
N TYR A 227 -13.91 5.02 -5.77
CA TYR A 227 -13.97 3.57 -5.77
C TYR A 227 -13.80 3.06 -4.34
N ALA A 228 -14.70 2.17 -3.92
CA ALA A 228 -14.70 1.53 -2.61
C ALA A 228 -14.61 0.01 -2.78
N ILE A 229 -13.48 -0.56 -2.34
CA ILE A 229 -13.19 -1.99 -2.40
C ILE A 229 -13.35 -2.55 -0.98
N THR A 230 -14.28 -3.47 -0.79
CA THR A 230 -14.48 -4.18 0.49
C THR A 230 -13.92 -5.58 0.37
N ILE A 231 -13.02 -5.96 1.28
CA ILE A 231 -12.17 -7.15 1.18
C ILE A 231 -12.36 -8.02 2.43
N SER A 232 -12.44 -9.35 2.24
CA SER A 232 -12.42 -10.37 3.30
C SER A 232 -11.45 -11.50 2.94
N GLY A 233 -11.01 -12.29 3.93
CA GLY A 233 -10.11 -13.42 3.72
C GLY A 233 -8.69 -13.05 3.29
N GLY A 234 -8.25 -11.81 3.54
CA GLY A 234 -6.87 -11.35 3.29
C GLY A 234 -5.81 -12.09 4.11
N ALA A 235 -4.56 -12.04 3.66
CA ALA A 235 -3.44 -12.43 4.52
C ALA A 235 -3.41 -11.56 5.77
N ALA A 236 -3.06 -12.15 6.92
CA ALA A 236 -3.19 -11.48 8.21
C ALA A 236 -2.26 -10.28 8.31
N LEU A 237 -2.86 -9.10 8.45
CA LEU A 237 -2.22 -7.85 8.83
C LEU A 237 -1.83 -7.90 10.32
N GLY A 238 -0.64 -7.41 10.64
CA GLY A 238 -0.19 -7.12 11.99
C GLY A 238 -0.76 -5.81 12.51
N ARG A 239 -1.13 -4.90 11.60
CA ARG A 239 -1.62 -3.54 11.86
C ARG A 239 -0.66 -2.75 12.72
N LEU A 240 0.63 -2.84 12.39
CA LEU A 240 1.74 -2.25 13.11
C LEU A 240 2.36 -1.07 12.37
N ASP A 241 2.19 -0.97 11.06
CA ASP A 241 2.77 0.11 10.27
C ASP A 241 1.67 0.88 9.52
N ALA A 242 1.83 2.19 9.44
CA ALA A 242 1.05 3.07 8.57
C ALA A 242 2.02 3.89 7.72
N GLU A 243 1.87 3.86 6.41
CA GLU A 243 2.89 4.40 5.50
C GLU A 243 2.34 5.21 4.33
N TRP A 244 3.14 6.19 3.91
CA TRP A 244 2.87 7.09 2.78
C TRP A 244 4.11 7.14 1.90
N VAL A 245 4.05 6.46 0.76
CA VAL A 245 5.24 6.02 0.03
C VAL A 245 5.17 6.38 -1.45
N VAL A 246 6.30 6.88 -1.95
CA VAL A 246 6.69 6.84 -3.36
C VAL A 246 7.60 5.63 -3.55
N GLU A 247 7.15 4.67 -4.34
CA GLU A 247 7.81 3.40 -4.54
C GLU A 247 8.39 3.26 -5.95
N ARG A 248 9.56 2.62 -6.02
CA ARG A 248 10.12 1.97 -7.20
C ARG A 248 9.66 0.50 -7.21
N PRO A 249 8.53 0.16 -7.85
CA PRO A 249 7.89 -1.13 -7.62
C PRO A 249 8.63 -2.29 -8.29
N LEU A 250 8.36 -3.50 -7.81
CA LEU A 250 8.75 -4.75 -8.44
C LEU A 250 7.82 -5.09 -9.61
N TYR A 251 8.38 -5.57 -10.71
CA TYR A 251 7.65 -6.27 -11.78
C TYR A 251 8.21 -7.68 -11.88
N GLY A 252 7.39 -8.67 -11.50
CA GLY A 252 7.89 -10.02 -11.19
C GLY A 252 8.83 -9.96 -9.98
N SER A 253 10.04 -10.50 -10.13
CA SER A 253 11.08 -10.53 -9.09
C SER A 253 12.10 -9.39 -9.18
N SER A 254 11.97 -8.49 -10.17
CA SER A 254 12.96 -7.44 -10.45
C SER A 254 12.42 -6.05 -10.16
N LEU A 255 13.25 -5.19 -9.56
CA LEU A 255 12.90 -3.78 -9.40
C LEU A 255 12.80 -3.12 -10.76
N SER A 256 11.77 -2.31 -10.98
CA SER A 256 11.67 -1.42 -12.14
C SER A 256 12.87 -0.47 -12.21
N GLY A 257 13.08 0.19 -13.35
CA GLY A 257 13.81 1.46 -13.33
C GLY A 257 12.98 2.53 -12.62
N PHE A 258 13.62 3.60 -12.19
CA PHE A 258 12.91 4.67 -11.48
C PHE A 258 12.90 5.97 -12.31
N PRO A 259 11.72 6.47 -12.72
CA PRO A 259 11.63 7.67 -13.53
C PRO A 259 12.04 8.91 -12.72
N LYS A 260 12.11 10.07 -13.38
CA LYS A 260 12.02 11.35 -12.69
C LYS A 260 10.54 11.65 -12.47
N PHE A 261 10.20 12.28 -11.36
CA PHE A 261 8.85 12.71 -11.03
C PHE A 261 8.92 14.10 -10.40
N THR A 262 7.84 14.86 -10.51
CA THR A 262 7.64 16.05 -9.67
C THR A 262 7.37 15.63 -8.24
N ASP A 263 7.74 16.46 -7.29
CA ASP A 263 7.52 16.30 -5.85
C ASP A 263 6.13 15.72 -5.54
N VAL A 264 6.11 14.72 -4.66
CA VAL A 264 4.86 14.15 -4.15
C VAL A 264 4.68 14.60 -2.72
N TRP A 265 3.55 15.25 -2.47
CA TRP A 265 3.13 15.71 -1.16
C TRP A 265 1.94 14.89 -0.69
N PHE A 266 2.14 14.05 0.33
CA PHE A 266 1.04 13.41 1.05
C PHE A 266 0.51 14.37 2.10
N GLN A 267 -0.61 15.02 1.81
CA GLN A 267 -1.27 15.98 2.67
C GLN A 267 -2.37 15.32 3.50
N GLU A 268 -2.64 15.90 4.66
CA GLU A 268 -3.52 15.32 5.68
C GLU A 268 -3.21 13.84 5.93
N ALA A 269 -1.92 13.48 5.91
CA ALA A 269 -1.41 12.16 6.18
C ALA A 269 -1.56 11.79 7.66
N TYR A 270 -2.50 10.91 7.97
CA TYR A 270 -2.69 10.41 9.34
C TYR A 270 -3.17 8.97 9.38
N ALA A 271 -2.89 8.31 10.50
CA ALA A 271 -3.49 7.04 10.87
C ALA A 271 -4.32 7.17 12.15
N THR A 272 -5.24 6.25 12.38
CA THR A 272 -5.89 6.08 13.68
C THR A 272 -5.67 4.67 14.18
N GLN A 273 -5.80 4.49 15.49
CA GLN A 273 -5.63 3.20 16.13
C GLN A 273 -6.98 2.60 16.53
N VAL A 274 -6.98 1.31 16.91
CA VAL A 274 -8.20 0.61 17.33
C VAL A 274 -8.81 1.26 18.57
N SER A 275 -7.98 1.69 19.51
CA SER A 275 -8.39 2.44 20.70
C SER A 275 -7.92 3.90 20.63
N GLY A 276 -8.75 4.79 21.16
CA GLY A 276 -8.55 6.24 21.08
C GLY A 276 -9.07 6.86 19.78
N THR A 277 -9.19 8.18 19.78
CA THR A 277 -9.63 8.99 18.62
C THR A 277 -8.51 9.85 18.05
N SER A 278 -7.33 9.87 18.69
CA SER A 278 -6.19 10.66 18.27
C SER A 278 -5.65 10.20 16.92
N LYS A 279 -5.38 11.17 16.06
CA LYS A 279 -4.70 10.95 14.78
C LYS A 279 -3.20 10.80 15.03
N LEU A 280 -2.64 9.69 14.58
CA LEU A 280 -1.19 9.53 14.43
C LEU A 280 -0.77 10.20 13.12
N GLY A 281 -0.31 11.44 13.22
CA GLY A 281 0.36 12.10 12.09
C GLY A 281 1.76 11.52 11.84
N ILE A 282 2.45 12.12 10.88
CA ILE A 282 3.80 11.73 10.44
C ILE A 282 4.93 12.18 11.37
N LEU A 283 4.65 12.95 12.43
CA LEU A 283 5.67 13.39 13.38
C LEU A 283 6.37 12.21 14.04
N GLY A 284 7.69 12.15 13.95
CA GLY A 284 8.49 11.03 14.46
C GLY A 284 8.41 9.76 13.60
N ALA A 285 7.80 9.81 12.42
CA ALA A 285 7.81 8.71 11.47
C ALA A 285 9.20 8.50 10.89
N ALA A 286 9.56 7.23 10.62
CA ALA A 286 10.78 6.91 9.90
C ALA A 286 10.70 7.43 8.46
N GLN A 287 11.74 8.12 8.00
CA GLN A 287 11.83 8.69 6.66
C GLN A 287 12.67 7.78 5.77
N LEU A 288 12.00 7.00 4.92
CA LEU A 288 12.64 6.10 3.97
C LEU A 288 13.13 6.87 2.74
N GLN A 289 14.34 6.55 2.30
CA GLN A 289 14.99 7.22 1.17
C GLN A 289 15.42 6.16 0.16
N ILE A 290 15.32 6.41 -1.15
CA ILE A 290 16.00 5.60 -2.16
C ILE A 290 17.30 6.32 -2.53
N PRO A 291 18.49 5.86 -2.11
CA PRO A 291 19.72 6.62 -2.28
C PRO A 291 19.95 7.09 -3.72
N ASN A 292 20.23 8.38 -3.89
CA ASN A 292 20.44 9.07 -5.18
C ASN A 292 19.22 9.13 -6.12
N LEU A 293 18.07 8.63 -5.70
CA LEU A 293 16.87 8.49 -6.55
C LEU A 293 15.64 9.14 -5.96
N CYS A 294 15.43 9.02 -4.65
CA CYS A 294 14.39 9.74 -3.93
C CYS A 294 14.76 10.03 -2.47
N ALA A 295 14.38 11.20 -2.00
CA ALA A 295 14.50 11.61 -0.62
C ALA A 295 13.14 12.01 -0.02
N SER A 296 12.83 11.54 1.19
CA SER A 296 11.63 11.94 1.93
C SER A 296 11.93 12.84 3.14
N ALA A 297 10.97 13.66 3.51
CA ALA A 297 11.01 14.41 4.75
C ALA A 297 9.60 14.68 5.28
N GLU A 298 9.51 14.89 6.59
CA GLU A 298 8.35 15.57 7.17
C GLU A 298 8.44 17.06 6.87
N TYR A 299 7.32 17.64 6.45
CA TYR A 299 7.17 19.07 6.29
C TYR A 299 5.99 19.53 7.16
N ASP A 300 6.26 20.48 8.07
CA ASP A 300 5.31 21.04 9.05
C ASP A 300 4.87 20.12 10.21
N ASN A 301 5.08 20.61 11.43
CA ASN A 301 4.75 19.96 12.70
C ASN A 301 3.31 20.26 13.19
N ALA A 302 2.55 21.09 12.47
CA ALA A 302 1.24 21.55 12.90
C ALA A 302 0.07 20.75 12.33
N ASN A 303 0.20 20.04 11.19
CA ASN A 303 -0.74 19.00 10.70
C ASN A 303 -0.32 18.39 9.34
N ALA A 304 0.33 17.21 9.39
CA ALA A 304 0.10 16.11 8.44
C ALA A 304 0.55 16.29 6.97
N VAL A 305 1.79 16.69 6.69
CA VAL A 305 2.33 16.74 5.31
C VAL A 305 3.67 16.01 5.15
N SER A 306 3.66 14.86 4.46
CA SER A 306 4.89 14.12 4.09
C SER A 306 5.30 14.49 2.67
N TRP A 307 6.60 14.67 2.43
CA TRP A 307 7.14 15.04 1.13
C TRP A 307 8.16 14.01 0.65
N SER A 308 8.17 13.78 -0.66
CA SER A 308 9.14 12.92 -1.35
C SER A 308 9.62 13.59 -2.65
N LEU A 309 10.95 13.73 -2.82
CA LEU A 309 11.69 14.23 -3.99
C LEU A 309 12.43 13.15 -4.74
#